data_AF-A0A316QKJ9-F1
#
_entry.id   AF-A0A316QKJ9-F1
#
_cell.length_a   1.000
_cell.length_b   1.000
_cell.length_c   1.000
_cell.angle_alpha   90.00
_cell.angle_beta   90.00
_cell.angle_gamma   90.00
#
_symmetry.space_group_name_H-M   'P 1'
#
loop_
_entity.id
_entity.type
_entity.pdbx_description
1 polymer ?
#
loop_
_entity_poly.entity_id
_entity_poly.type
_entity_poly.pdbx_seq_one_letter_code
_entity_poly.pdbx_strand_id
1 'polypeptide(L)'
;METKNEKKVSIMKEQIIKTAVECMKKEGLKFSLDMLAEKMKISKKTIYKYFPCKEILAREIYQAYYDGLDKRSAELLASQHLSEEEKSKELLSVYFESVRMNRDDIFNKFNLNDLIRGYASQRQNGIWAAISPQLGKSLNAKETASLRVILDGAFEKMLQGKSGGEEVFSLLGRLI
;
A
#
# COMPACT_ATOMS: atom_id res chain seq x y z
N MET A 1 0.85 -0.72 32.64
CA MET A 1 -0.23 -1.72 32.52
C MET A 1 -1.41 -1.03 31.86
N GLU A 2 -1.77 -1.42 30.64
CA GLU A 2 -2.96 -0.88 29.96
C GLU A 2 -4.25 -1.38 30.63
N THR A 3 -5.21 -0.48 30.82
CA THR A 3 -6.52 -0.80 31.39
C THR A 3 -7.40 -1.57 30.39
N LYS A 4 -8.40 -2.32 30.90
CA LYS A 4 -9.37 -3.08 30.07
C LYS A 4 -10.09 -2.19 29.04
N ASN A 5 -10.27 -0.90 29.36
CA ASN A 5 -10.93 0.06 28.48
C ASN A 5 -10.00 0.57 27.36
N GLU A 6 -8.73 0.85 27.68
CA GLU A 6 -7.70 1.24 26.70
C GLU A 6 -7.48 0.13 25.65
N LYS A 7 -7.40 -1.12 26.08
CA LYS A 7 -7.29 -2.27 25.16
C LYS A 7 -8.48 -2.37 24.20
N LYS A 8 -9.70 -2.15 24.69
CA LYS A 8 -10.92 -2.19 23.86
C LYS A 8 -10.93 -1.05 22.82
N VAL A 9 -10.42 0.12 23.19
CA VAL A 9 -10.27 1.26 22.28
C VAL A 9 -9.23 0.97 21.18
N SER A 10 -8.08 0.38 21.53
CA SER A 10 -7.04 -0.01 20.56
C SER A 10 -7.57 -1.02 19.54
N ILE A 11 -8.22 -2.09 20.02
CA ILE A 11 -8.78 -3.14 19.15
C ILE A 11 -9.78 -2.56 18.15
N MET A 12 -10.66 -1.65 18.59
CA MET A 12 -11.63 -1.03 17.69
C MET A 12 -10.95 -0.13 16.64
N LYS A 13 -9.93 0.65 17.04
CA LYS A 13 -9.15 1.46 16.10
C LYS A 13 -8.49 0.59 15.03
N GLU A 14 -7.82 -0.49 15.44
CA GLU A 14 -7.16 -1.43 14.54
C GLU A 14 -8.15 -2.08 13.56
N GLN A 15 -9.34 -2.48 14.03
CA GLN A 15 -10.39 -3.03 13.18
C GLN A 15 -10.90 -2.03 12.14
N ILE A 16 -11.08 -0.76 12.54
CA ILE A 16 -11.48 0.31 11.61
C ILE A 16 -10.42 0.48 10.52
N ILE A 17 -9.15 0.61 10.92
CA ILE A 17 -8.04 0.80 9.98
C ILE A 17 -7.89 -0.38 9.04
N LYS A 18 -7.86 -1.61 9.56
CA LYS A 18 -7.75 -2.82 8.73
C LYS A 18 -8.89 -2.91 7.70
N THR A 19 -10.13 -2.69 8.15
CA THR A 19 -11.30 -2.75 7.26
C THR A 19 -11.24 -1.64 6.20
N ALA A 20 -10.80 -0.44 6.57
CA ALA A 20 -10.66 0.68 5.67
C ALA A 20 -9.57 0.45 4.61
N VAL A 21 -8.41 -0.08 4.99
CA VAL A 21 -7.35 -0.49 4.05
C VAL A 21 -7.90 -1.48 3.02
N GLU A 22 -8.59 -2.53 3.46
CA GLU A 22 -9.19 -3.53 2.56
C GLU A 22 -10.21 -2.91 1.60
N CYS A 23 -11.10 -2.04 2.11
CA CYS A 23 -12.07 -1.35 1.28
C CYS A 23 -11.39 -0.43 0.27
N MET A 24 -10.39 0.36 0.66
CA MET A 24 -9.66 1.23 -0.26
C MET A 24 -8.92 0.45 -1.35
N LYS A 25 -8.24 -0.64 -1.00
CA LYS A 25 -7.57 -1.52 -1.98
C LYS A 25 -8.54 -2.04 -3.03
N LYS A 26 -9.72 -2.50 -2.61
CA LYS A 26 -10.71 -3.13 -3.48
C LYS A 26 -11.51 -2.12 -4.28
N GLU A 27 -11.99 -1.08 -3.63
CA GLU A 27 -13.05 -0.22 -4.16
C GLU A 27 -12.49 1.05 -4.82
N GLY A 28 -11.25 1.47 -4.52
CA GLY A 28 -10.64 2.67 -5.12
C GLY A 28 -11.56 3.89 -5.00
N LEU A 29 -11.91 4.50 -6.14
CA LEU A 29 -12.96 5.54 -6.28
C LEU A 29 -14.30 5.23 -5.63
N LYS A 30 -14.66 3.98 -5.30
CA LYS A 30 -15.95 3.69 -4.66
C LYS A 30 -15.92 3.81 -3.14
N PHE A 31 -14.74 3.81 -2.52
CA PHE A 31 -14.58 3.91 -1.08
C PHE A 31 -15.28 5.15 -0.49
N SER A 32 -15.93 4.95 0.66
CA SER A 32 -16.56 6.02 1.44
C SER A 32 -16.67 5.63 2.91
N LEU A 33 -16.85 6.62 3.78
CA LEU A 33 -17.14 6.38 5.19
C LEU A 33 -18.48 5.68 5.42
N ASP A 34 -19.47 5.86 4.52
CA ASP A 34 -20.73 5.10 4.56
C ASP A 34 -20.46 3.61 4.36
N MET A 35 -19.71 3.27 3.31
CA MET A 35 -19.35 1.90 2.99
C MET A 35 -18.55 1.25 4.12
N LEU A 36 -17.62 1.98 4.73
CA LEU A 36 -16.86 1.50 5.88
C LEU A 36 -17.76 1.24 7.09
N ALA A 37 -18.65 2.18 7.42
CA ALA A 37 -19.61 2.06 8.51
C ALA A 37 -20.56 0.87 8.31
N GLU A 38 -21.09 0.71 7.11
CA GLU A 38 -21.96 -0.40 6.71
C GLU A 38 -21.25 -1.75 6.83
N LYS A 39 -20.04 -1.88 6.27
CA LYS A 39 -19.24 -3.12 6.33
C LYS A 39 -18.91 -3.52 7.76
N MET A 40 -18.68 -2.54 8.64
CA MET A 40 -18.40 -2.76 10.05
C MET A 40 -19.64 -2.87 10.94
N LYS A 41 -20.84 -2.62 10.40
CA LYS A 41 -22.11 -2.55 11.16
C LYS A 41 -22.05 -1.55 12.33
N ILE A 42 -21.43 -0.39 12.11
CA ILE A 42 -21.33 0.71 13.08
C ILE A 42 -21.82 2.02 12.46
N SER A 43 -22.07 3.04 13.28
CA SER A 43 -22.39 4.38 12.77
C SER A 43 -21.12 5.14 12.36
N LYS A 44 -21.24 6.10 11.43
CA LYS A 44 -20.17 7.08 11.16
C LYS A 44 -19.73 7.82 12.42
N LYS A 45 -20.67 8.13 13.31
CA LYS A 45 -20.39 8.77 14.61
C LYS A 45 -19.45 7.90 15.47
N THR A 46 -19.58 6.58 15.39
CA THR A 46 -18.67 5.65 16.05
C THR A 46 -17.27 5.75 15.46
N ILE A 47 -17.11 5.84 14.14
CA ILE A 47 -15.80 6.03 13.50
C ILE A 47 -15.17 7.35 13.96
N TYR A 48 -15.94 8.45 13.91
CA TYR A 48 -15.45 9.78 14.32
C TYR A 48 -15.09 9.89 15.81
N LYS A 49 -15.64 9.01 16.67
CA LYS A 49 -15.21 8.89 18.06
C LYS A 49 -13.73 8.49 18.19
N TYR A 50 -13.24 7.68 17.25
CA TYR A 50 -11.86 7.19 17.25
C TYR A 50 -10.93 8.02 16.36
N PHE A 51 -11.47 8.61 15.30
CA PHE A 51 -10.74 9.44 14.33
C PHE A 51 -11.47 10.77 14.15
N PRO A 52 -11.09 11.82 14.88
CA PRO A 52 -11.87 13.06 14.99
C PRO A 52 -12.19 13.73 13.65
N CYS A 53 -11.35 13.55 12.64
CA CYS A 53 -11.61 14.03 11.28
C CYS A 53 -11.12 13.03 10.22
N LYS A 54 -11.56 13.24 8.99
CA LYS A 54 -11.26 12.38 7.83
C LYS A 54 -9.77 12.36 7.50
N GLU A 55 -9.04 13.45 7.74
CA GLU A 55 -7.61 13.58 7.47
C GLU A 55 -6.79 12.71 8.41
N ILE A 56 -7.15 12.67 9.71
CA ILE A 56 -6.51 11.78 10.68
C ILE A 56 -6.78 10.33 10.31
N LEU A 57 -8.03 9.98 9.99
CA LEU A 57 -8.35 8.62 9.54
C LEU A 57 -7.55 8.23 8.30
N ALA A 58 -7.49 9.10 7.29
CA ALA A 58 -6.73 8.85 6.08
C ALA A 58 -5.24 8.64 6.37
N ARG A 59 -4.63 9.52 7.18
CA ARG A 59 -3.22 9.39 7.56
C ARG A 59 -2.94 8.05 8.23
N GLU A 60 -3.77 7.64 9.17
CA GLU A 60 -3.64 6.37 9.90
C GLU A 60 -3.83 5.16 8.97
N ILE A 61 -4.77 5.23 8.01
CA ILE A 61 -4.95 4.18 6.99
C ILE A 61 -3.69 4.03 6.13
N TYR A 62 -3.20 5.14 5.59
CA TYR A 62 -2.01 5.15 4.74
C TYR A 62 -0.76 4.74 5.51
N GLN A 63 -0.63 5.19 6.76
CA GLN A 63 0.47 4.78 7.64
C GLN A 63 0.43 3.27 7.90
N ALA A 64 -0.68 2.72 8.37
CA ALA A 64 -0.79 1.28 8.62
C ALA A 64 -0.55 0.45 7.35
N TYR A 65 -1.00 0.94 6.20
CA TYR A 65 -0.78 0.28 4.91
C TYR A 65 0.72 0.19 4.57
N TYR A 66 1.41 1.33 4.55
CA TYR A 66 2.82 1.37 4.18
C TYR A 66 3.73 0.77 5.25
N ASP A 67 3.40 0.88 6.55
CA ASP A 67 4.15 0.23 7.63
C ASP A 67 4.14 -1.30 7.45
N GLY A 68 3.02 -1.86 6.98
CA GLY A 68 2.92 -3.28 6.64
C GLY A 68 3.81 -3.68 5.46
N LEU A 69 3.92 -2.84 4.44
CA LEU A 69 4.80 -3.07 3.28
C LEU A 69 6.28 -2.92 3.64
N ASP A 70 6.63 -1.95 4.49
CA ASP A 70 7.98 -1.75 5.00
C ASP A 70 8.43 -2.97 5.82
N LYS A 71 7.56 -3.46 6.70
CA LYS A 71 7.83 -4.69 7.46
C LYS A 71 8.03 -5.89 6.53
N ARG A 72 7.11 -6.11 5.58
CA ARG A 72 7.20 -7.23 4.63
C ARG A 72 8.45 -7.16 3.76
N SER A 73 8.80 -5.99 3.23
CA SER A 73 10.03 -5.83 2.44
C SER A 73 11.29 -6.09 3.26
N ALA A 74 11.36 -5.62 4.51
CA ALA A 74 12.49 -5.91 5.39
C ALA A 74 12.63 -7.41 5.69
N GLU A 75 11.52 -8.11 5.97
CA GLU A 75 11.51 -9.56 6.19
C GLU A 75 11.97 -10.34 4.94
N LEU A 76 11.51 -9.95 3.75
CA LEU A 76 11.91 -10.56 2.48
C LEU A 76 13.39 -10.35 2.17
N LEU A 77 13.90 -9.13 2.39
CA LEU A 77 15.32 -8.80 2.18
C LEU A 77 16.23 -9.58 3.13
N ALA A 78 15.83 -9.72 4.40
CA ALA A 78 16.57 -10.46 5.41
C ALA A 78 16.45 -12.00 5.28
N SER A 79 15.47 -12.50 4.51
CA SER A 79 15.23 -13.94 4.38
C SER A 79 16.38 -14.66 3.68
N GLN A 80 16.87 -15.71 4.34
CA GLN A 80 17.86 -16.66 3.82
C GLN A 80 17.21 -17.93 3.24
N HIS A 81 15.88 -18.04 3.31
CA HIS A 81 15.14 -19.24 2.92
C HIS A 81 14.52 -19.15 1.53
N LEU A 82 14.57 -17.98 0.90
CA LEU A 82 14.05 -17.74 -0.45
C LEU A 82 15.19 -17.78 -1.46
N SER A 83 14.95 -18.38 -2.61
CA SER A 83 15.82 -18.21 -3.77
C SER A 83 15.82 -16.74 -4.24
N GLU A 84 16.83 -16.38 -5.02
CA GLU A 84 16.93 -15.03 -5.60
C GLU A 84 15.71 -14.69 -6.46
N GLU A 85 15.21 -15.65 -7.24
CA GLU A 85 14.03 -15.46 -8.10
C GLU A 85 12.75 -15.24 -7.28
N GLU A 86 12.53 -16.06 -6.25
CA GLU A 86 11.37 -15.92 -5.35
C GLU A 86 11.42 -14.58 -4.61
N LYS A 87 12.60 -14.19 -4.13
CA LYS A 87 12.81 -12.91 -3.47
C LYS A 87 12.49 -11.74 -4.40
N SER A 88 12.97 -11.76 -5.64
CA SER A 88 12.63 -10.73 -6.64
C SER A 88 11.13 -10.66 -6.91
N LYS A 89 10.46 -11.80 -7.10
CA LYS A 89 9.00 -11.84 -7.32
C LYS A 89 8.21 -11.26 -6.15
N GLU A 90 8.57 -11.62 -4.92
CA GLU A 90 7.91 -11.09 -3.72
C GLU A 90 8.15 -9.59 -3.53
N LEU A 91 9.37 -9.10 -3.79
CA LEU A 91 9.66 -7.67 -3.73
C LEU A 91 8.94 -6.87 -4.83
N LEU A 92 8.79 -7.44 -6.03
CA LEU A 92 7.93 -6.86 -7.07
C LEU A 92 6.47 -6.77 -6.63
N SER A 93 5.96 -7.80 -5.94
CA SER A 93 4.61 -7.79 -5.36
C SER A 93 4.46 -6.66 -4.34
N VAL A 94 5.44 -6.49 -3.45
CA VAL A 94 5.47 -5.37 -2.49
C VAL A 94 5.48 -4.02 -3.22
N TYR A 95 6.28 -3.88 -4.28
CA TYR A 95 6.31 -2.63 -5.05
C TYR A 95 4.97 -2.35 -5.72
N PHE A 96 4.36 -3.35 -6.36
CA PHE A 96 3.03 -3.21 -6.97
C PHE A 96 1.97 -2.75 -5.97
N GLU A 97 1.97 -3.34 -4.77
CA GLU A 97 1.12 -2.89 -3.69
C GLU A 97 1.40 -1.43 -3.31
N SER A 98 2.65 -1.01 -3.22
CA SER A 98 3.00 0.38 -2.92
C SER A 98 2.44 1.39 -3.94
N VAL A 99 2.36 1.01 -5.22
CA VAL A 99 1.76 1.82 -6.31
C VAL A 99 0.22 1.87 -6.18
N ARG A 100 -0.41 0.80 -5.71
CA ARG A 100 -1.87 0.65 -5.66
C ARG A 100 -2.59 1.74 -4.86
N MET A 101 -1.99 2.20 -3.75
CA MET A 101 -2.58 3.26 -2.91
C MET A 101 -2.19 4.68 -3.36
N ASN A 102 -1.35 4.81 -4.40
CA ASN A 102 -0.95 6.09 -4.98
C ASN A 102 -1.67 6.41 -6.30
N ARG A 103 -2.79 5.75 -6.58
CA ARG A 103 -3.61 6.02 -7.77
C ARG A 103 -4.44 7.30 -7.60
N ASP A 104 -4.52 8.09 -8.66
CA ASP A 104 -5.30 9.35 -8.67
C ASP A 104 -6.77 9.20 -8.29
N ASP A 105 -7.32 8.03 -8.64
CA ASP A 105 -8.71 7.67 -8.42
C ASP A 105 -9.06 7.62 -6.91
N ILE A 106 -8.11 7.28 -6.04
CA ILE A 106 -8.31 7.26 -4.59
C ILE A 106 -8.40 8.69 -4.02
N PHE A 107 -7.56 9.60 -4.51
CA PHE A 107 -7.43 10.95 -3.95
C PHE A 107 -8.61 11.87 -4.31
N ASN A 108 -9.16 11.72 -5.53
CA ASN A 108 -10.21 12.60 -6.05
C ASN A 108 -11.53 12.53 -5.26
N LYS A 109 -11.90 11.37 -4.68
CA LYS A 109 -13.20 11.23 -4.00
C LYS A 109 -13.16 11.45 -2.49
N PHE A 110 -12.08 11.04 -1.82
CA PHE A 110 -11.96 11.27 -0.38
C PHE A 110 -11.62 12.74 -0.06
N ASN A 111 -11.47 13.58 -1.11
CA ASN A 111 -11.01 14.96 -1.03
C ASN A 111 -9.74 15.03 -0.17
N LEU A 112 -8.85 14.05 -0.41
CA LEU A 112 -7.54 14.00 0.22
C LEU A 112 -6.74 15.14 -0.35
N ASN A 113 -6.23 15.99 0.53
CA ASN A 113 -5.40 17.09 0.13
C ASN A 113 -4.03 16.59 -0.35
N ASP A 114 -3.28 17.51 -0.95
CA ASP A 114 -1.92 17.26 -1.44
C ASP A 114 -0.98 16.71 -0.38
N LEU A 115 -1.29 16.91 0.92
CA LEU A 115 -0.50 16.34 2.01
C LEU A 115 -0.55 14.81 2.05
N ILE A 116 -1.72 14.20 1.89
CA ILE A 116 -1.84 12.73 1.93
C ILE A 116 -1.27 12.12 0.64
N ARG A 117 -1.45 12.79 -0.50
CA ARG A 117 -0.80 12.40 -1.77
C ARG A 117 0.72 12.46 -1.67
N GLY A 118 1.24 13.55 -1.12
CA GLY A 118 2.67 13.73 -0.86
C GLY A 118 3.21 12.67 0.09
N TYR A 119 2.47 12.37 1.16
CA TYR A 119 2.79 11.30 2.09
C TYR A 119 2.85 9.93 1.41
N ALA A 120 1.82 9.55 0.64
CA ALA A 120 1.79 8.28 -0.08
C ALA A 120 2.94 8.15 -1.08
N SER A 121 3.21 9.21 -1.84
CA SER A 121 4.32 9.27 -2.80
C SER A 121 5.68 9.14 -2.11
N GLN A 122 5.86 9.80 -0.96
CA GLN A 122 7.07 9.67 -0.15
C GLN A 122 7.26 8.23 0.36
N ARG A 123 6.19 7.59 0.84
CA ARG A 123 6.25 6.20 1.31
C ARG A 123 6.55 5.21 0.17
N GLN A 124 5.92 5.37 -0.99
CA GLN A 124 6.25 4.59 -2.19
C GLN A 124 7.72 4.77 -2.61
N ASN A 125 8.24 5.99 -2.58
CA ASN A 125 9.66 6.27 -2.85
C ASN A 125 10.58 5.56 -1.85
N GLY A 126 10.20 5.52 -0.57
CA GLY A 126 10.93 4.79 0.47
C GLY A 126 11.00 3.29 0.18
N ILE A 127 9.88 2.68 -0.20
CA ILE A 127 9.83 1.26 -0.59
C ILE A 127 10.75 1.00 -1.78
N TRP A 128 10.67 1.82 -2.83
CA TRP A 128 11.56 1.69 -3.99
C TRP A 128 13.03 1.76 -3.57
N ALA A 129 13.40 2.74 -2.76
CA ALA A 129 14.77 2.88 -2.28
C ALA A 129 15.26 1.65 -1.49
N ALA A 130 14.38 1.03 -0.71
CA ALA A 130 14.70 -0.17 0.07
C ALA A 130 14.90 -1.42 -0.82
N ILE A 131 14.06 -1.63 -1.83
CA ILE A 131 14.05 -2.88 -2.61
C ILE A 131 14.89 -2.81 -3.89
N SER A 132 15.12 -1.62 -4.44
CA SER A 132 15.83 -1.43 -5.72
C SER A 132 17.27 -1.98 -5.73
N PRO A 133 18.04 -2.01 -4.62
CA PRO A 133 19.35 -2.67 -4.63
C PRO A 133 19.27 -4.17 -4.89
N GLN A 134 18.21 -4.83 -4.43
CA GLN A 134 17.99 -6.26 -4.66
C GLN A 134 17.44 -6.51 -6.06
N LEU A 135 16.44 -5.73 -6.50
CA LEU A 135 15.84 -5.88 -7.83
C LEU A 135 16.82 -5.48 -8.96
N GLY A 136 17.60 -4.43 -8.75
CA GLY A 136 18.55 -3.90 -9.73
C GLY A 136 20.00 -4.37 -9.49
N LYS A 137 20.23 -5.52 -8.85
CA LYS A 137 21.57 -5.97 -8.45
C LYS A 137 22.59 -6.06 -9.60
N SER A 138 22.10 -6.30 -10.82
CA SER A 138 22.88 -6.39 -12.06
C SER A 138 22.88 -5.10 -12.88
N LEU A 139 22.15 -4.08 -12.42
CA LEU A 139 21.86 -2.86 -13.17
C LEU A 139 22.68 -1.69 -12.62
N ASN A 140 23.11 -0.80 -13.52
CA ASN A 140 23.67 0.48 -13.13
C ASN A 140 22.57 1.48 -12.73
N ALA A 141 22.94 2.63 -12.17
CA ALA A 141 21.98 3.63 -11.68
C ALA A 141 20.98 4.11 -12.75
N LYS A 142 21.40 4.26 -14.02
CA LYS A 142 20.51 4.66 -15.12
C LYS A 142 19.54 3.55 -15.49
N GLU A 143 20.01 2.31 -15.52
CA GLU A 143 19.18 1.13 -15.79
C GLU A 143 18.17 0.89 -14.67
N THR A 144 18.56 1.04 -13.41
CA THR A 144 17.65 0.96 -12.26
C THR A 144 16.58 2.04 -12.31
N ALA A 145 16.92 3.26 -12.74
CA ALA A 145 15.94 4.32 -12.96
C ALA A 145 14.97 3.96 -14.11
N SER A 146 15.48 3.41 -15.22
CA SER A 146 14.65 2.94 -16.34
C SER A 146 13.73 1.78 -15.92
N LEU A 147 14.24 0.84 -15.12
CA LEU A 147 13.45 -0.26 -14.55
C LEU A 147 12.27 0.29 -13.76
N ARG A 148 12.50 1.31 -12.92
CA ARG A 148 11.42 1.96 -12.16
C ARG A 148 10.33 2.51 -13.08
N VAL A 149 10.71 3.23 -14.13
CA VAL A 149 9.76 3.80 -15.11
C VAL A 149 8.93 2.70 -15.77
N ILE A 150 9.57 1.59 -16.15
CA ILE A 150 8.90 0.43 -16.74
C ILE A 150 7.91 -0.18 -15.75
N LEU A 151 8.32 -0.40 -14.50
CA LEU A 151 7.48 -0.97 -13.45
C LEU A 151 6.29 -0.07 -13.14
N ASP A 152 6.52 1.23 -12.96
CA ASP A 152 5.47 2.21 -12.68
C ASP A 152 4.42 2.21 -13.80
N GLY A 153 4.87 2.27 -15.06
CA GLY A 153 3.97 2.25 -16.23
C GLY A 153 3.23 0.91 -16.40
N ALA A 154 3.89 -0.22 -16.14
CA ALA A 154 3.26 -1.54 -16.19
C ALA A 154 2.19 -1.69 -15.10
N PHE A 155 2.52 -1.32 -13.87
CA PHE A 155 1.65 -1.45 -12.71
C PHE A 155 0.45 -0.51 -12.79
N GLU A 156 0.64 0.72 -13.30
CA GLU A 156 -0.48 1.63 -13.56
C GLU A 156 -1.49 1.01 -14.54
N LYS A 157 -1.02 0.44 -15.65
CA LYS A 157 -1.88 -0.24 -16.64
C LYS A 157 -2.60 -1.46 -16.06
N MET A 158 -1.90 -2.26 -15.25
CA MET A 158 -2.49 -3.41 -14.55
C MET A 158 -3.62 -2.97 -13.62
N LEU A 159 -3.41 -1.89 -12.86
CA LEU A 159 -4.41 -1.35 -11.94
C LEU A 159 -5.62 -0.74 -12.64
N GLN A 160 -5.49 -0.34 -13.91
CA GLN A 160 -6.59 0.09 -14.76
C GLN A 160 -7.37 -1.09 -15.39
N GLY A 161 -6.99 -2.34 -15.12
CA GLY A 161 -7.63 -3.53 -15.68
C GLY A 161 -7.33 -3.77 -17.16
N LYS A 162 -6.24 -3.18 -17.69
CA LYS A 162 -5.89 -3.19 -19.11
C LYS A 162 -4.87 -4.25 -19.53
N SER A 163 -4.44 -5.15 -18.63
CA SER A 163 -3.46 -6.21 -18.94
C SER A 163 -3.60 -7.45 -18.05
N GLY A 164 -3.25 -8.63 -18.59
CA GLY A 164 -3.11 -9.88 -17.83
C GLY A 164 -2.00 -9.76 -16.79
N GLY A 165 -2.37 -9.71 -15.52
CA GLY A 165 -1.46 -9.35 -14.43
C GLY A 165 -0.39 -10.41 -14.15
N GLU A 166 -0.76 -11.70 -14.26
CA GLU A 166 0.16 -12.81 -13.97
C GLU A 166 1.27 -12.92 -15.00
N GLU A 167 0.98 -12.71 -16.28
CA GLU A 167 1.97 -12.74 -17.35
C GLU A 167 2.99 -11.60 -17.20
N VAL A 168 2.53 -10.41 -16.80
CA VAL A 168 3.40 -9.26 -16.55
C VAL A 168 4.32 -9.51 -15.35
N PHE A 169 3.81 -10.03 -14.23
CA PHE A 169 4.65 -10.38 -13.08
C PHE A 169 5.67 -11.47 -13.41
N SER A 170 5.26 -12.50 -14.13
CA SER A 170 6.14 -13.60 -14.55
C SER A 170 7.24 -13.10 -15.50
N LEU A 171 6.90 -12.26 -16.46
CA LEU A 171 7.87 -11.66 -17.38
C LEU A 171 8.83 -10.73 -16.65
N LEU A 172 8.32 -9.83 -15.81
CA LEU A 172 9.15 -8.90 -15.04
C LEU A 172 10.11 -9.66 -14.13
N GLY A 173 9.65 -10.66 -13.38
CA GLY A 173 10.50 -11.47 -12.51
C GLY A 173 11.58 -12.29 -13.24
N ARG A 174 11.49 -12.47 -14.56
CA ARG A 174 12.56 -13.08 -15.38
C ARG A 174 13.58 -12.09 -15.91
N LEU A 175 13.24 -10.80 -15.94
CA LEU A 175 14.07 -9.74 -16.53
C LEU A 175 15.01 -9.09 -15.50
N ILE A 176 14.83 -9.39 -14.21
CA ILE A 176 15.55 -8.84 -13.05
C ILE A 176 16.03 -9.98 -12.16
#